data_AF-A0A0P0FYH9-F1
#
_entry.id   AF-A0A0P0FYH9-F1
#
_cell.length_a   1.000
_cell.length_b   1.000
_cell.length_c   1.000
_cell.angle_alpha   90.00
_cell.angle_beta   90.00
_cell.angle_gamma   90.00
#
_symmetry.space_group_name_H-M   'P 1'
#
loop_
_entity.id
_entity.type
_entity.pdbx_description
1 polymer ?
#
loop_
_entity_poly.entity_id
_entity_poly.type
_entity_poly.pdbx_seq_one_letter_code
_entity_poly.pdbx_strand_id
1 'polypeptide(L)'
;MEGRKKEKATHPKLPARSLSKKAMAHLLLERADQDEKSGKLNQAIRKYRLLVRQPVLSKQDAPEAYFRLAKLLQKRNQLQKAFIAYQTLIKRYPRAKRFNDSIAEQIRIANFYLEKPDSAFTRILMSNAETAQGMYEKVLTSAPFGYYAPLAQFNLCLAHERQGHARNATQAYQALLERYPDSRLASDAQYQIAHVYMRVGLSKHSQDLMTLSRARDAFQDYLLQCPETERRAQILENIGKINSKESSMIYRIAKFYDRRRSYKSAYIYYNEVLQCQKASQEAMLAKARIEVIRNKVGV
;
A
#
# COMPACT_ATOMS: atom_id res chain seq x y z
N MET A 1 20.81 -88.63 31.09
CA MET A 1 21.79 -87.51 31.07
C MET A 1 22.55 -87.63 29.76
N GLU A 2 22.72 -86.63 28.89
CA GLU A 2 22.43 -85.21 28.92
C GLU A 2 22.32 -84.73 27.47
N GLY A 3 21.36 -83.83 27.21
CA GLY A 3 20.99 -83.39 25.87
C GLY A 3 21.89 -82.29 25.31
N ARG A 4 22.14 -82.37 23.99
CA ARG A 4 22.76 -81.31 23.18
C ARG A 4 21.98 -79.99 23.30
N LYS A 5 22.55 -78.98 23.97
CA LYS A 5 22.09 -77.59 23.89
C LYS A 5 22.66 -76.92 22.64
N LYS A 6 21.77 -76.48 21.76
CA LYS A 6 22.09 -75.61 20.61
C LYS A 6 22.56 -74.24 21.12
N GLU A 7 23.78 -73.85 20.78
CA GLU A 7 24.26 -72.47 20.91
C GLU A 7 23.43 -71.56 20.00
N LYS A 8 22.70 -70.62 20.59
CA LYS A 8 22.05 -69.51 19.88
C LYS A 8 23.10 -68.43 19.66
N ALA A 9 23.44 -68.18 18.40
CA ALA A 9 24.24 -67.04 17.97
C ALA A 9 23.60 -65.73 18.47
N THR A 10 24.32 -65.03 19.34
CA THR A 10 24.00 -63.68 19.80
C THR A 10 24.47 -62.68 18.74
N HIS A 11 23.56 -62.27 17.85
CA HIS A 11 23.82 -61.10 17.02
C HIS A 11 23.93 -59.85 17.89
N PRO A 12 25.03 -59.08 17.83
CA PRO A 12 25.10 -57.81 18.52
C PRO A 12 24.13 -56.84 17.85
N LYS A 13 23.08 -56.44 18.58
CA LYS A 13 22.19 -55.36 18.17
C LYS A 13 23.01 -54.07 18.07
N LEU A 14 23.27 -53.62 16.84
CA LEU A 14 23.77 -52.27 16.56
C LEU A 14 22.88 -51.25 17.31
N PRO A 15 23.44 -50.34 18.12
CA PRO A 15 22.63 -49.36 18.81
C PRO A 15 22.07 -48.38 17.77
N ALA A 16 20.76 -48.39 17.57
CA ALA A 16 20.05 -47.37 16.83
C ALA A 16 20.36 -46.02 17.48
N ARG A 17 21.26 -45.24 16.86
CA ARG A 17 21.57 -43.86 17.26
C ARG A 17 20.26 -43.07 17.25
N SER A 18 19.70 -42.81 18.43
CA SER A 18 18.64 -41.84 18.59
C SER A 18 19.22 -40.46 18.27
N LEU A 19 19.10 -40.05 17.01
CA LEU A 19 19.45 -38.70 16.59
C LEU A 19 18.74 -37.70 17.50
N SER A 20 19.48 -36.73 18.03
CA SER A 20 18.87 -35.67 18.84
C SER A 20 17.78 -34.98 18.02
N LYS A 21 16.74 -34.47 18.68
CA LYS A 21 15.62 -33.76 18.03
C LYS A 21 16.09 -32.66 17.07
N LYS A 22 17.20 -31.98 17.42
CA LYS A 22 17.87 -30.98 16.58
C LYS A 22 18.51 -31.59 15.34
N ALA A 23 19.25 -32.68 15.49
CA ALA A 23 19.88 -33.38 14.35
C ALA A 23 18.84 -33.94 13.37
N MET A 24 17.68 -34.40 13.86
CA MET A 24 16.57 -34.81 13.01
C MET A 24 15.97 -33.64 12.21
N ALA A 25 15.82 -32.46 12.83
CA ALA A 25 15.33 -31.26 12.15
C ALA A 25 16.28 -30.79 11.05
N HIS A 26 17.58 -30.76 11.34
CA HIS A 26 18.61 -30.39 10.37
C HIS A 26 18.66 -31.37 9.19
N LEU A 27 18.64 -32.68 9.44
CA LEU A 27 18.58 -33.69 8.39
C LEU A 27 17.32 -33.58 7.53
N LEU A 28 16.18 -33.24 8.16
CA LEU A 28 14.93 -33.03 7.43
C LEU A 28 15.01 -31.80 6.51
N LEU A 29 15.67 -30.73 6.95
CA LEU A 29 15.94 -29.54 6.14
C LEU A 29 16.80 -29.90 4.92
N GLU A 30 17.94 -30.56 5.12
CA GLU A 30 18.84 -30.98 4.03
C GLU A 30 18.12 -31.85 2.99
N ARG A 31 17.30 -32.81 3.45
CA ARG A 31 16.49 -33.66 2.56
C ARG A 31 15.40 -32.89 1.82
N ALA A 32 14.88 -31.81 2.39
CA ALA A 32 13.92 -30.94 1.72
C ALA A 32 14.61 -30.10 0.64
N ASP A 33 15.79 -29.57 0.95
CA ASP A 33 16.62 -28.80 0.02
C ASP A 33 17.08 -29.67 -1.17
N GLN A 34 17.44 -30.94 -0.94
CA GLN A 34 17.78 -31.87 -2.01
C GLN A 34 16.59 -32.18 -2.92
N ASP A 35 15.39 -32.36 -2.36
CA ASP A 35 14.17 -32.52 -3.15
C ASP A 35 13.86 -31.26 -3.96
N GLU A 36 14.04 -30.07 -3.38
CA GLU A 36 13.85 -28.81 -4.10
C GLU A 36 14.81 -28.70 -5.28
N LYS A 37 16.12 -28.93 -5.05
CA LYS A 37 17.16 -28.88 -6.09
C LYS A 37 16.93 -29.91 -7.20
N SER A 38 16.40 -31.09 -6.86
CA SER A 38 16.07 -32.14 -7.83
C SER A 38 14.71 -31.97 -8.51
N GLY A 39 14.02 -30.84 -8.30
CA GLY A 39 12.73 -30.54 -8.93
C GLY A 39 11.53 -31.28 -8.33
N LYS A 40 11.72 -32.06 -7.26
CA LYS A 40 10.66 -32.80 -6.55
C LYS A 40 9.87 -31.88 -5.62
N LEU A 41 9.29 -30.81 -6.16
CA LEU A 41 8.70 -29.70 -5.40
C LEU A 41 7.61 -30.14 -4.42
N ASN A 42 6.79 -31.13 -4.78
CA ASN A 42 5.75 -31.66 -3.89
C ASN A 42 6.34 -32.32 -2.63
N GLN A 43 7.43 -33.07 -2.79
CA GLN A 43 8.10 -33.77 -1.70
C GLN A 43 8.83 -32.78 -0.80
N ALA A 44 9.52 -31.82 -1.40
CA ALA A 44 10.15 -30.70 -0.70
C ALA A 44 9.12 -29.92 0.16
N ILE A 45 7.98 -29.51 -0.41
CA ILE A 45 6.92 -28.81 0.32
C ILE A 45 6.40 -29.65 1.50
N ARG A 46 6.21 -30.96 1.33
CA ARG A 46 5.77 -31.85 2.42
C ARG A 46 6.80 -31.89 3.55
N LYS A 47 8.08 -32.03 3.22
CA LYS A 47 9.18 -32.04 4.20
C LYS A 47 9.32 -30.71 4.94
N TYR A 48 9.30 -29.57 4.23
CA TYR A 48 9.31 -28.25 4.88
C TYR A 48 8.08 -28.04 5.78
N ARG A 49 6.87 -28.45 5.33
CA ARG A 49 5.65 -28.39 6.16
C ARG A 49 5.77 -29.21 7.44
N LEU A 50 6.39 -30.38 7.36
CA LEU A 50 6.62 -31.23 8.51
C LEU A 50 7.56 -30.54 9.51
N LEU A 51 8.66 -29.95 9.02
CA LEU A 51 9.62 -29.22 9.85
C LEU A 51 8.97 -28.03 10.57
N VAL A 52 8.22 -27.19 9.85
CA VAL A 52 7.62 -25.97 10.44
C VAL A 52 6.43 -26.24 11.36
N ARG A 53 5.79 -27.42 11.27
CA ARG A 53 4.73 -27.84 12.19
C ARG A 53 5.25 -28.18 13.58
N GLN A 54 6.54 -28.50 13.70
CA GLN A 54 7.17 -28.89 14.95
C GLN A 54 8.27 -27.87 15.33
N PRO A 55 7.90 -26.61 15.63
CA PRO A 55 8.85 -25.51 15.84
C PRO A 55 9.80 -25.74 17.03
N VAL A 56 9.45 -26.65 17.96
CA VAL A 56 10.29 -27.05 19.10
C VAL A 56 11.55 -27.81 18.65
N LEU A 57 11.55 -28.40 17.44
CA LEU A 57 12.63 -29.27 16.99
C LEU A 57 13.89 -28.53 16.52
N SER A 58 13.81 -27.28 16.05
CA SER A 58 15.00 -26.44 15.82
C SER A 58 14.65 -24.97 15.61
N LYS A 59 15.03 -24.10 16.55
CA LYS A 59 14.92 -22.63 16.40
C LYS A 59 15.88 -22.08 15.33
N GLN A 60 16.91 -22.83 14.95
CA GLN A 60 17.93 -22.42 13.98
C GLN A 60 17.47 -22.71 12.54
N ASP A 61 16.87 -23.88 12.30
CA ASP A 61 16.52 -24.35 10.95
C ASP A 61 15.11 -23.92 10.51
N ALA A 62 14.20 -23.73 11.47
CA ALA A 62 12.81 -23.37 11.18
C ALA A 62 12.66 -22.09 10.34
N PRO A 63 13.41 -20.99 10.57
CA PRO A 63 13.32 -19.80 9.72
C PRO A 63 13.64 -20.08 8.25
N GLU A 64 14.71 -20.81 7.94
CA GLU A 64 15.06 -21.13 6.55
C GLU A 64 13.97 -22.03 5.93
N ALA A 65 13.46 -23.01 6.67
CA ALA A 65 12.37 -23.86 6.20
C ALA A 65 11.08 -23.07 5.89
N TYR A 66 10.69 -22.11 6.74
CA TYR A 66 9.54 -21.23 6.47
C TYR A 66 9.77 -20.40 5.20
N PHE A 67 10.96 -19.83 5.04
CA PHE A 67 11.32 -19.03 3.89
C PHE A 67 11.25 -19.86 2.59
N ARG A 68 11.88 -21.04 2.56
CA ARG A 68 11.87 -21.96 1.41
C ARG A 68 10.46 -22.45 1.08
N LEU A 69 9.71 -22.84 2.10
CA LEU A 69 8.31 -23.22 1.93
C LEU A 69 7.49 -22.09 1.28
N ALA A 70 7.66 -20.86 1.74
CA ALA A 70 6.97 -19.70 1.20
C ALA A 70 7.34 -19.45 -0.28
N LYS A 71 8.63 -19.50 -0.64
CA LYS A 71 9.08 -19.39 -2.05
C LYS A 71 8.48 -20.47 -2.94
N LEU A 72 8.43 -21.73 -2.48
CA LEU A 72 7.80 -22.83 -3.22
C LEU A 72 6.29 -22.65 -3.36
N LEU A 73 5.62 -22.12 -2.34
CA LEU A 73 4.20 -21.78 -2.43
C LEU A 73 3.94 -20.64 -3.42
N GLN A 74 4.81 -19.62 -3.49
CA GLN A 74 4.75 -18.56 -4.51
C GLN A 74 4.89 -19.15 -5.92
N LYS A 75 5.88 -20.02 -6.15
CA LYS A 75 6.08 -20.70 -7.45
C LYS A 75 4.85 -21.49 -7.91
N ARG A 76 4.00 -21.93 -6.96
CA ARG A 76 2.75 -22.64 -7.23
C ARG A 76 1.51 -21.74 -7.22
N ASN A 77 1.71 -20.42 -7.28
CA ASN A 77 0.67 -19.40 -7.23
C ASN A 77 -0.21 -19.46 -5.96
N GLN A 78 0.26 -20.07 -4.88
CA GLN A 78 -0.43 -20.12 -3.59
C GLN A 78 -0.03 -18.93 -2.72
N LEU A 79 -0.25 -17.72 -3.25
CA LEU A 79 0.31 -16.47 -2.71
C LEU A 79 -0.13 -16.17 -1.27
N GLN A 80 -1.40 -16.38 -0.92
CA GLN A 80 -1.87 -16.18 0.46
C GLN A 80 -1.17 -17.12 1.44
N LYS A 81 -0.98 -18.40 1.07
CA LYS A 81 -0.27 -19.37 1.92
C LYS A 81 1.20 -19.01 2.05
N ALA A 82 1.81 -18.52 0.98
CA ALA A 82 3.18 -18.01 1.03
C ALA A 82 3.31 -16.81 1.97
N PHE A 83 2.38 -15.84 1.86
CA PHE A 83 2.33 -14.68 2.74
C PHE A 83 2.24 -15.10 4.21
N ILE A 84 1.39 -16.07 4.55
CA ILE A 84 1.26 -16.60 5.92
C ILE A 84 2.55 -17.28 6.40
N ALA A 85 3.26 -18.00 5.52
CA ALA A 85 4.53 -18.64 5.87
C ALA A 85 5.61 -17.59 6.19
N TYR A 86 5.75 -16.54 5.36
CA TYR A 86 6.61 -15.40 5.67
C TYR A 86 6.19 -14.68 6.95
N GLN A 87 4.88 -14.46 7.12
CA GLN A 87 4.33 -13.81 8.31
C GLN A 87 4.71 -14.54 9.60
N THR A 88 4.68 -15.87 9.55
CA THR A 88 5.03 -16.74 10.67
C THR A 88 6.52 -16.67 10.97
N LEU A 89 7.37 -16.62 9.93
CA LEU A 89 8.81 -16.42 10.08
C LEU A 89 9.09 -15.12 10.82
N ILE A 90 8.52 -14.01 10.36
CA ILE A 90 8.71 -12.67 10.91
C ILE A 90 8.26 -12.61 12.37
N LYS A 91 7.07 -13.14 12.68
CA LYS A 91 6.52 -13.09 14.05
C LYS A 91 7.26 -14.00 15.03
N ARG A 92 7.68 -15.20 14.60
CA ARG A 92 8.28 -16.21 15.50
C ARG A 92 9.79 -16.09 15.60
N TYR A 93 10.45 -15.54 14.59
CA TYR A 93 11.91 -15.47 14.50
C TYR A 93 12.39 -14.07 14.09
N PRO A 94 12.25 -13.04 14.95
CA PRO A 94 12.62 -11.67 14.62
C PRO A 94 14.11 -11.46 14.32
N ARG A 95 14.96 -12.39 14.78
CA ARG A 95 16.43 -12.37 14.54
C ARG A 95 16.86 -13.27 13.38
N ALA A 96 15.93 -13.78 12.57
CA ALA A 96 16.26 -14.63 11.44
C ALA A 96 17.04 -13.85 10.38
N LYS A 97 18.06 -14.47 9.77
CA LYS A 97 18.82 -13.88 8.64
C LYS A 97 17.90 -13.45 7.49
N ARG A 98 16.83 -14.21 7.24
CA ARG A 98 15.81 -13.97 6.20
C ARG A 98 14.66 -13.05 6.64
N PHE A 99 14.78 -12.33 7.76
CA PHE A 99 13.71 -11.48 8.28
C PHE A 99 13.30 -10.38 7.28
N ASN A 100 14.26 -9.57 6.84
CA ASN A 100 14.02 -8.48 5.88
C ASN A 100 13.59 -9.03 4.50
N ASP A 101 14.22 -10.10 4.02
CA ASP A 101 13.84 -10.78 2.78
C ASP A 101 12.37 -11.24 2.82
N SER A 102 11.91 -11.74 3.96
CA SER A 102 10.52 -12.20 4.13
C SER A 102 9.54 -11.03 4.08
N ILE A 103 9.87 -9.89 4.68
CA ILE A 103 9.05 -8.67 4.62
C ILE A 103 8.97 -8.17 3.17
N ALA A 104 10.11 -8.12 2.46
CA ALA A 104 10.14 -7.72 1.06
C ALA A 104 9.24 -8.60 0.19
N GLU A 105 9.28 -9.92 0.39
CA GLU A 105 8.41 -10.86 -0.33
C GLU A 105 6.93 -10.73 0.06
N GLN A 106 6.62 -10.43 1.32
CA GLN A 106 5.25 -10.11 1.73
C GLN A 106 4.70 -8.88 1.02
N ILE A 107 5.50 -7.80 0.95
CA ILE A 107 5.14 -6.58 0.22
C ILE A 107 4.96 -6.89 -1.26
N ARG A 108 5.84 -7.70 -1.87
CA ARG A 108 5.70 -8.11 -3.27
C ARG A 108 4.39 -8.86 -3.53
N ILE A 109 3.99 -9.75 -2.63
CA ILE A 109 2.71 -10.44 -2.71
C ILE A 109 1.54 -9.46 -2.57
N ALA A 110 1.62 -8.54 -1.61
CA ALA A 110 0.57 -7.52 -1.41
C ALA A 110 0.45 -6.58 -2.64
N ASN A 111 1.56 -6.17 -3.23
CA ASN A 111 1.59 -5.37 -4.46
C ASN A 111 0.92 -6.12 -5.62
N PHE A 112 1.17 -7.43 -5.75
CA PHE A 112 0.50 -8.24 -6.78
C PHE A 112 -1.02 -8.21 -6.63
N TYR A 113 -1.56 -8.31 -5.40
CA TYR A 113 -3.00 -8.15 -5.18
C TYR A 113 -3.44 -6.72 -5.50
N LEU A 114 -2.70 -5.72 -5.05
CA LEU A 114 -3.06 -4.33 -5.31
C LEU A 114 -3.18 -4.05 -6.81
N GLU A 115 -2.23 -4.50 -7.63
CA GLU A 115 -2.15 -4.31 -9.10
C GLU A 115 -3.16 -5.13 -9.89
N LYS A 116 -3.59 -6.27 -9.35
CA LYS A 116 -4.48 -7.17 -10.05
C LYS A 116 -5.90 -6.58 -10.15
N PRO A 117 -6.48 -6.42 -11.35
CA PRO A 117 -7.84 -5.94 -11.50
C PRO A 117 -8.83 -6.92 -10.86
N ASP A 118 -9.92 -6.38 -10.32
CA ASP A 118 -10.97 -7.19 -9.71
C ASP A 118 -11.73 -8.03 -10.76
N SER A 119 -11.89 -9.31 -10.46
CA SER A 119 -12.80 -10.18 -11.19
C SER A 119 -14.21 -10.07 -10.59
N ALA A 120 -15.22 -10.58 -11.31
CA ALA A 120 -16.60 -10.63 -10.78
C ALA A 120 -16.68 -11.34 -9.43
N PHE A 121 -15.88 -12.38 -9.24
CA PHE A 121 -15.79 -13.12 -7.98
C PHE A 121 -15.14 -12.31 -6.86
N THR A 122 -14.02 -11.62 -7.10
CA THR A 122 -13.35 -10.83 -6.04
C THR A 122 -14.21 -9.64 -5.62
N ARG A 123 -14.95 -9.02 -6.55
CA ARG A 123 -15.87 -7.93 -6.22
C ARG A 123 -16.99 -8.32 -5.25
N ILE A 124 -17.43 -9.58 -5.26
CA ILE A 124 -18.49 -10.08 -4.38
C ILE A 124 -17.93 -10.43 -2.99
N LEU A 125 -16.75 -11.02 -2.93
CA LEU A 125 -16.18 -11.54 -1.68
C LEU A 125 -15.32 -10.50 -0.95
N MET A 126 -14.27 -10.02 -1.62
CA MET A 126 -13.29 -9.07 -1.11
C MET A 126 -12.43 -8.63 -2.30
N SER A 127 -12.35 -7.31 -2.52
CA SER A 127 -11.56 -6.78 -3.63
C SER A 127 -10.07 -7.13 -3.44
N ASN A 128 -9.31 -7.18 -4.53
CA ASN A 128 -7.88 -7.39 -4.42
C ASN A 128 -7.20 -6.22 -3.68
N ALA A 129 -7.75 -5.00 -3.78
CA ALA A 129 -7.27 -3.84 -3.03
C ALA A 129 -7.51 -3.97 -1.51
N GLU A 130 -8.66 -4.49 -1.07
CA GLU A 130 -8.91 -4.82 0.35
C GLU A 130 -8.01 -5.96 0.84
N THR A 131 -7.78 -6.97 0.00
CA THR A 131 -6.83 -8.06 0.31
C THR A 131 -5.43 -7.50 0.52
N ALA A 132 -4.98 -6.59 -0.35
CA ALA A 132 -3.69 -5.93 -0.23
C ALA A 132 -3.60 -5.05 1.02
N GLN A 133 -4.65 -4.28 1.33
CA GLN A 133 -4.75 -3.48 2.55
C GLN A 133 -4.48 -4.34 3.78
N GLY A 134 -5.22 -5.44 3.96
CA GLY A 134 -5.05 -6.34 5.11
C GLY A 134 -3.68 -7.04 5.14
N MET A 135 -2.98 -7.15 4.01
CA MET A 135 -1.60 -7.64 3.97
C MET A 135 -0.61 -6.57 4.44
N TYR A 136 -0.72 -5.33 3.98
CA TYR A 136 0.15 -4.24 4.44
C TYR A 136 -0.02 -3.95 5.93
N GLU A 137 -1.25 -3.94 6.44
CA GLU A 137 -1.54 -3.79 7.87
C GLU A 137 -0.82 -4.86 8.71
N LYS A 138 -0.81 -6.12 8.26
CA LYS A 138 -0.08 -7.20 8.93
C LYS A 138 1.44 -7.00 8.90
N VAL A 139 2.00 -6.51 7.79
CA VAL A 139 3.43 -6.16 7.69
C VAL A 139 3.76 -5.05 8.69
N LEU A 140 2.99 -3.97 8.70
CA LEU A 140 3.18 -2.81 9.59
C LEU A 140 3.00 -3.17 11.06
N THR A 141 2.09 -4.08 11.39
CA THR A 141 1.90 -4.56 12.77
C THR A 141 3.11 -5.38 13.23
N SER A 142 3.77 -6.10 12.32
CA SER A 142 4.88 -7.01 12.64
C SER A 142 6.23 -6.31 12.63
N ALA A 143 6.38 -5.22 11.88
CA ALA A 143 7.62 -4.47 11.73
C ALA A 143 7.34 -2.95 11.55
N PRO A 144 6.75 -2.26 12.55
CA PRO A 144 6.32 -0.87 12.42
C PRO A 144 7.47 0.14 12.22
N PHE A 145 8.69 -0.22 12.65
CA PHE A 145 9.89 0.61 12.48
C PHE A 145 10.96 -0.09 11.62
N GLY A 146 10.55 -1.10 10.85
CA GLY A 146 11.45 -1.82 9.95
C GLY A 146 11.84 -0.98 8.73
N TYR A 147 12.93 -1.36 8.06
CA TYR A 147 13.40 -0.71 6.83
C TYR A 147 12.31 -0.54 5.76
N TYR A 148 11.40 -1.51 5.66
CA TYR A 148 10.30 -1.49 4.70
C TYR A 148 8.99 -0.87 5.23
N ALA A 149 8.95 -0.40 6.47
CA ALA A 149 7.72 0.13 7.07
C ALA A 149 7.18 1.38 6.32
N PRO A 150 8.01 2.37 5.94
CA PRO A 150 7.53 3.50 5.14
C PRO A 150 6.95 3.05 3.79
N LEU A 151 7.58 2.07 3.13
CA LEU A 151 7.10 1.52 1.86
C LEU A 151 5.76 0.78 2.02
N ALA A 152 5.63 -0.05 3.06
CA ALA A 152 4.38 -0.75 3.36
C ALA A 152 3.25 0.24 3.72
N GLN A 153 3.56 1.30 4.47
CA GLN A 153 2.61 2.36 4.79
C GLN A 153 2.19 3.10 3.52
N PHE A 154 3.12 3.46 2.64
CA PHE A 154 2.79 4.13 1.38
C PHE A 154 1.88 3.26 0.51
N ASN A 155 2.18 1.97 0.40
CA ASN A 155 1.36 1.05 -0.41
C ASN A 155 -0.02 0.78 0.23
N LEU A 156 -0.14 0.87 1.55
CA LEU A 156 -1.43 0.87 2.26
C LEU A 156 -2.28 2.11 1.86
N CYS A 157 -1.65 3.28 1.74
CA CYS A 157 -2.32 4.48 1.26
C CYS A 157 -2.86 4.29 -0.17
N LEU A 158 -2.03 3.75 -1.07
CA LEU A 158 -2.43 3.41 -2.44
C LEU A 158 -3.57 2.37 -2.47
N ALA A 159 -3.61 1.44 -1.52
CA ALA A 159 -4.72 0.48 -1.40
C ALA A 159 -6.04 1.18 -1.07
N HIS A 160 -6.05 2.13 -0.13
CA HIS A 160 -7.24 2.94 0.15
C HIS A 160 -7.68 3.78 -1.06
N GLU A 161 -6.73 4.31 -1.84
CA GLU A 161 -7.05 5.03 -3.07
C GLU A 161 -7.72 4.14 -4.11
N ARG A 162 -7.20 2.92 -4.32
CA ARG A 162 -7.79 1.96 -5.27
C ARG A 162 -9.20 1.54 -4.89
N GLN A 163 -9.51 1.53 -3.58
CA GLN A 163 -10.87 1.29 -3.09
C GLN A 163 -11.80 2.49 -3.28
N GLY A 164 -11.28 3.66 -3.70
CA GLY A 164 -12.06 4.89 -3.78
C GLY A 164 -12.30 5.57 -2.42
N HIS A 165 -11.70 5.08 -1.35
CA HIS A 165 -11.83 5.60 0.01
C HIS A 165 -10.92 6.82 0.22
N ALA A 166 -11.26 7.95 -0.42
CA ALA A 166 -10.43 9.16 -0.40
C ALA A 166 -10.08 9.67 1.01
N ARG A 167 -11.04 9.65 1.94
CA ARG A 167 -10.81 10.05 3.34
C ARG A 167 -9.77 9.14 4.01
N ASN A 168 -9.94 7.82 3.90
CA ASN A 168 -9.00 6.86 4.49
C ASN A 168 -7.62 6.97 3.85
N ALA A 169 -7.55 7.21 2.53
CA ALA A 169 -6.28 7.43 1.82
C ALA A 169 -5.55 8.67 2.36
N THR A 170 -6.22 9.82 2.44
CA THR A 170 -5.59 11.04 2.97
C THR A 170 -5.13 10.88 4.42
N GLN A 171 -5.93 10.24 5.29
CA GLN A 171 -5.53 9.94 6.66
C GLN A 171 -4.32 8.99 6.73
N ALA A 172 -4.27 7.97 5.88
CA ALA A 172 -3.16 7.03 5.84
C ALA A 172 -1.86 7.72 5.36
N TYR A 173 -1.94 8.64 4.39
CA TYR A 173 -0.79 9.44 3.96
C TYR A 173 -0.35 10.42 5.05
N GLN A 174 -1.27 11.09 5.74
CA GLN A 174 -0.92 11.94 6.89
C GLN A 174 -0.17 11.14 7.97
N ALA A 175 -0.66 9.93 8.30
CA ALA A 175 0.03 9.05 9.24
C ALA A 175 1.43 8.62 8.74
N LEU A 176 1.67 8.53 7.43
CA LEU A 176 3.00 8.29 6.87
C LEU A 176 3.92 9.48 7.14
N LEU A 177 3.45 10.71 6.87
CA LEU A 177 4.22 11.93 7.11
C LEU A 177 4.56 12.13 8.59
N GLU A 178 3.63 11.78 9.48
CA GLU A 178 3.83 11.86 10.93
C GLU A 178 4.81 10.80 11.45
N ARG A 179 4.70 9.55 10.97
CA ARG A 179 5.51 8.43 11.48
C ARG A 179 6.87 8.29 10.82
N TYR A 180 6.98 8.72 9.57
CA TYR A 180 8.18 8.56 8.75
C TYR A 180 8.54 9.87 8.02
N PRO A 181 8.71 11.00 8.75
CA PRO A 181 8.94 12.32 8.13
C PRO A 181 10.20 12.36 7.26
N ASP A 182 11.25 11.65 7.64
CA ASP A 182 12.54 11.62 6.92
C ASP A 182 12.57 10.60 5.77
N SER A 183 11.46 9.90 5.52
CA SER A 183 11.38 8.92 4.44
C SER A 183 11.43 9.61 3.08
N ARG A 184 12.13 9.00 2.12
CA ARG A 184 12.06 9.41 0.70
C ARG A 184 10.65 9.38 0.12
N LEU A 185 9.73 8.65 0.76
CA LEU A 185 8.32 8.56 0.38
C LEU A 185 7.46 9.69 0.96
N ALA A 186 7.98 10.54 1.84
CA ALA A 186 7.22 11.62 2.44
C ALA A 186 6.79 12.65 1.38
N SER A 187 7.72 13.09 0.52
CA SER A 187 7.40 13.98 -0.61
C SER A 187 6.41 13.34 -1.59
N ASP A 188 6.57 12.05 -1.88
CA ASP A 188 5.60 11.32 -2.71
C ASP A 188 4.22 11.26 -2.04
N ALA A 189 4.14 11.07 -0.72
CA ALA A 189 2.87 11.05 0.00
C ALA A 189 2.16 12.42 -0.02
N GLN A 190 2.90 13.52 0.16
CA GLN A 190 2.34 14.88 0.02
C GLN A 190 1.77 15.11 -1.38
N TYR A 191 2.52 14.71 -2.41
CA TYR A 191 2.06 14.77 -3.79
C TYR A 191 0.77 13.96 -3.99
N GLN A 192 0.70 12.74 -3.45
CA GLN A 192 -0.51 11.90 -3.57
C GLN A 192 -1.71 12.47 -2.81
N ILE A 193 -1.53 13.12 -1.66
CA ILE A 193 -2.62 13.81 -0.95
C ILE A 193 -3.25 14.89 -1.87
N ALA A 194 -2.43 15.69 -2.55
CA ALA A 194 -2.92 16.70 -3.49
C ALA A 194 -3.72 16.07 -4.64
N HIS A 195 -3.25 14.93 -5.18
CA HIS A 195 -3.97 14.16 -6.19
C HIS A 195 -5.31 13.59 -5.69
N VAL A 196 -5.37 13.10 -4.45
CA VAL A 196 -6.60 12.60 -3.86
C VAL A 196 -7.63 13.72 -3.74
N TYR A 197 -7.23 14.91 -3.25
CA TYR A 197 -8.11 16.07 -3.19
C TYR A 197 -8.53 16.52 -4.59
N MET A 198 -7.61 16.61 -5.54
CA MET A 198 -7.91 16.97 -6.93
C MET A 198 -8.95 16.02 -7.53
N ARG A 199 -8.78 14.71 -7.36
CA ARG A 199 -9.72 13.69 -7.88
C ARG A 199 -11.12 13.87 -7.30
N VAL A 200 -11.23 14.12 -6.00
CA VAL A 200 -12.53 14.35 -5.34
C VAL A 200 -13.14 15.68 -5.79
N GLY A 201 -12.36 16.76 -5.77
CA GLY A 201 -12.79 18.11 -6.12
C GLY A 201 -13.22 18.25 -7.59
N LEU A 202 -12.50 17.62 -8.51
CA LEU A 202 -12.81 17.63 -9.95
C LEU A 202 -13.90 16.63 -10.36
N SER A 203 -14.37 15.77 -9.45
CA SER A 203 -15.43 14.82 -9.77
C SER A 203 -16.67 15.55 -10.29
N LYS A 204 -17.37 14.94 -11.28
CA LYS A 204 -18.47 15.58 -12.02
C LYS A 204 -19.56 16.15 -11.10
N HIS A 205 -19.84 15.47 -9.99
CA HIS A 205 -20.88 15.82 -9.04
C HIS A 205 -20.39 16.65 -7.85
N SER A 206 -19.08 16.85 -7.69
CA SER A 206 -18.56 17.69 -6.62
C SER A 206 -18.97 19.14 -6.84
N GLN A 207 -19.48 19.76 -5.78
CA GLN A 207 -19.68 21.19 -5.65
C GLN A 207 -18.83 21.78 -4.51
N ASP A 208 -17.84 21.02 -4.05
CA ASP A 208 -17.02 21.39 -2.90
C ASP A 208 -15.79 22.22 -3.34
N LEU A 209 -15.95 23.55 -3.28
CA LEU A 209 -14.85 24.50 -3.50
C LEU A 209 -13.70 24.31 -2.50
N MET A 210 -14.00 23.90 -1.26
CA MET A 210 -12.96 23.71 -0.23
C MET A 210 -12.00 22.59 -0.61
N THR A 211 -12.52 21.50 -1.18
CA THR A 211 -11.67 20.39 -1.63
C THR A 211 -10.78 20.78 -2.83
N LEU A 212 -11.28 21.64 -3.73
CA LEU A 212 -10.46 22.18 -4.82
C LEU A 212 -9.34 23.09 -4.29
N SER A 213 -9.65 23.99 -3.36
CA SER A 213 -8.65 24.84 -2.71
C SER A 213 -7.59 24.00 -2.02
N ARG A 214 -7.99 22.99 -1.23
CA ARG A 214 -7.04 22.06 -0.58
C ARG A 214 -6.12 21.34 -1.56
N ALA A 215 -6.64 20.96 -2.74
CA ALA A 215 -5.82 20.33 -3.77
C ALA A 215 -4.78 21.30 -4.33
N ARG A 216 -5.19 22.54 -4.64
CA ARG A 216 -4.28 23.59 -5.12
C ARG A 216 -3.21 23.90 -4.09
N ASP A 217 -3.62 24.16 -2.86
CA ASP A 217 -2.72 24.57 -1.78
C ASP A 217 -1.71 23.45 -1.50
N ALA A 218 -2.13 22.19 -1.44
CA ALA A 218 -1.22 21.05 -1.29
C ALA A 218 -0.22 20.91 -2.46
N PHE A 219 -0.63 21.20 -3.69
CA PHE A 219 0.31 21.23 -4.83
C PHE A 219 1.30 22.40 -4.75
N GLN A 220 0.84 23.57 -4.32
CA GLN A 220 1.70 24.74 -4.12
C GLN A 220 2.71 24.49 -3.00
N ASP A 221 2.27 23.96 -1.87
CA ASP A 221 3.13 23.57 -0.75
C ASP A 221 4.19 22.55 -1.19
N TYR A 222 3.81 21.55 -1.98
CA TYR A 222 4.76 20.59 -2.55
C TYR A 222 5.81 21.27 -3.44
N LEU A 223 5.42 22.22 -4.30
CA LEU A 223 6.36 22.96 -5.15
C LEU A 223 7.30 23.87 -4.35
N LEU A 224 6.83 24.40 -3.22
CA LEU A 224 7.67 25.18 -2.30
C LEU A 224 8.69 24.30 -1.59
N GLN A 225 8.29 23.10 -1.15
CA GLN A 225 9.15 22.16 -0.44
C GLN A 225 10.10 21.39 -1.38
N CYS A 226 9.72 21.20 -2.65
CA CYS A 226 10.50 20.48 -3.66
C CYS A 226 10.65 21.32 -4.96
N PRO A 227 11.47 22.40 -4.95
CA PRO A 227 11.55 23.34 -6.08
C PRO A 227 12.03 22.73 -7.39
N GLU A 228 12.96 21.77 -7.32
CA GLU A 228 13.62 21.10 -8.44
C GLU A 228 12.92 19.79 -8.86
N THR A 229 11.65 19.60 -8.49
CA THR A 229 10.90 18.39 -8.85
C THR A 229 10.67 18.29 -10.37
N GLU A 230 10.98 17.13 -10.94
CA GLU A 230 10.69 16.81 -12.35
C GLU A 230 9.19 16.90 -12.68
N ARG A 231 8.32 16.82 -11.66
CA ARG A 231 6.86 16.88 -11.80
C ARG A 231 6.31 18.31 -11.89
N ARG A 232 7.16 19.35 -11.86
CA ARG A 232 6.72 20.76 -11.79
C ARG A 232 5.72 21.13 -12.88
N ALA A 233 6.02 20.80 -14.15
CA ALA A 233 5.14 21.10 -15.27
C ALA A 233 3.76 20.43 -15.11
N GLN A 234 3.74 19.15 -14.72
CA GLN A 234 2.50 18.40 -14.50
C GLN A 234 1.67 18.98 -13.35
N ILE A 235 2.32 19.45 -12.28
CA ILE A 235 1.66 20.07 -11.13
C ILE A 235 1.02 21.40 -11.54
N LEU A 236 1.72 22.23 -12.30
CA LEU A 236 1.19 23.50 -12.80
C LEU A 236 -0.03 23.26 -13.72
N GLU A 237 0.02 22.24 -14.56
CA GLU A 237 -1.13 21.83 -15.38
C GLU A 237 -2.33 21.41 -14.51
N ASN A 238 -2.08 20.63 -13.45
CA ASN A 238 -3.12 20.19 -12.51
C ASN A 238 -3.74 21.38 -11.75
N ILE A 239 -2.92 22.33 -11.29
CA ILE A 239 -3.39 23.59 -10.70
C ILE A 239 -4.25 24.36 -11.71
N GLY A 240 -3.86 24.41 -12.99
CA GLY A 240 -4.66 25.02 -14.05
C GLY A 240 -6.05 24.39 -14.19
N LYS A 241 -6.13 23.05 -14.16
CA LYS A 241 -7.41 22.31 -14.19
C LYS A 241 -8.28 22.62 -12.96
N ILE A 242 -7.66 22.68 -11.77
CA ILE A 242 -8.35 23.04 -10.52
C ILE A 242 -8.91 24.47 -10.61
N ASN A 243 -8.08 25.45 -10.98
CA ASN A 243 -8.46 26.85 -11.10
C ASN A 243 -9.59 27.05 -12.13
N SER A 244 -9.56 26.32 -13.25
CA SER A 244 -10.63 26.38 -14.25
C SER A 244 -11.97 25.90 -13.69
N LYS A 245 -11.97 24.76 -12.97
CA LYS A 245 -13.18 24.24 -12.32
C LYS A 245 -13.71 25.20 -11.25
N GLU A 246 -12.84 25.72 -10.39
CA GLU A 246 -13.17 26.71 -9.36
C GLU A 246 -13.77 27.98 -9.97
N SER A 247 -13.08 28.57 -10.96
CA SER A 247 -13.52 29.77 -11.69
C SER A 247 -14.93 29.58 -12.25
N SER A 248 -15.20 28.46 -12.92
CA SER A 248 -16.54 28.14 -13.43
C SER A 248 -17.59 28.03 -12.30
N MET A 249 -17.25 27.41 -11.17
CA MET A 249 -18.18 27.27 -10.04
C MET A 249 -18.48 28.61 -9.37
N ILE A 250 -17.46 29.40 -9.06
CA ILE A 250 -17.58 30.74 -8.47
C ILE A 250 -18.37 31.65 -9.40
N TYR A 251 -18.12 31.59 -10.72
CA TYR A 251 -18.88 32.34 -11.71
C TYR A 251 -20.38 31.97 -11.71
N ARG A 252 -20.72 30.68 -11.53
CA ARG A 252 -22.12 30.24 -11.39
C ARG A 252 -22.77 30.81 -10.12
N ILE A 253 -22.03 30.88 -9.01
CA ILE A 253 -22.49 31.51 -7.76
C ILE A 253 -22.73 33.01 -7.99
N ALA A 254 -21.79 33.71 -8.64
CA ALA A 254 -21.93 35.12 -9.00
C ALA A 254 -23.21 35.37 -9.82
N LYS A 255 -23.43 34.58 -10.88
CA LYS A 255 -24.64 34.66 -11.71
C LYS A 255 -25.93 34.41 -10.94
N PHE A 256 -25.90 33.54 -9.93
CA PHE A 256 -27.07 33.27 -9.09
C PHE A 256 -27.45 34.51 -8.26
N TYR A 257 -26.49 35.16 -7.59
CA TYR A 257 -26.74 36.38 -6.83
C TYR A 257 -27.14 37.56 -7.73
N ASP A 258 -26.51 37.67 -8.90
CA ASP A 258 -26.80 38.69 -9.90
C ASP A 258 -28.26 38.60 -10.40
N ARG A 259 -28.74 37.39 -10.71
CA ARG A 259 -30.14 37.14 -11.09
C ARG A 259 -31.13 37.51 -10.00
N ARG A 260 -30.75 37.35 -8.73
CA ARG A 260 -31.55 37.76 -7.57
C ARG A 260 -31.44 39.25 -7.24
N ARG A 261 -30.76 40.04 -8.08
CA ARG A 261 -30.47 41.48 -7.88
C ARG A 261 -29.66 41.77 -6.63
N SER A 262 -28.99 40.77 -6.06
CA SER A 262 -28.06 40.94 -4.94
C SER A 262 -26.68 41.35 -5.48
N TYR A 263 -26.61 42.58 -6.00
CA TYR A 263 -25.46 43.03 -6.79
C TYR A 263 -24.16 43.13 -6.01
N LYS A 264 -24.20 43.53 -4.73
CA LYS A 264 -23.01 43.58 -3.87
C LYS A 264 -22.38 42.19 -3.71
N SER A 265 -23.18 41.16 -3.45
CA SER A 265 -22.71 39.79 -3.35
C SER A 265 -22.21 39.27 -4.70
N ALA A 266 -22.94 39.55 -5.79
CA ALA A 266 -22.49 39.18 -7.14
C ALA A 266 -21.13 39.80 -7.49
N TYR A 267 -20.90 41.06 -7.13
CA TYR A 267 -19.63 41.76 -7.33
C TYR A 267 -18.47 41.07 -6.62
N ILE A 268 -18.67 40.62 -5.37
CA ILE A 268 -17.65 39.88 -4.60
C ILE A 268 -17.24 38.61 -5.36
N TYR A 269 -18.22 37.77 -5.73
CA TYR A 269 -17.93 36.51 -6.42
C TYR A 269 -17.35 36.73 -7.83
N TYR A 270 -17.81 37.73 -8.59
CA TYR A 270 -17.19 38.04 -9.88
C TYR A 270 -15.71 38.46 -9.72
N ASN A 271 -15.36 39.21 -8.67
CA ASN A 271 -13.96 39.56 -8.41
C ASN A 271 -13.13 38.32 -8.03
N GLU A 272 -13.71 37.39 -7.29
CA GLU A 272 -13.05 36.13 -6.94
C GLU A 272 -12.72 35.29 -8.18
N VAL A 273 -13.60 35.25 -9.19
CA VAL A 273 -13.30 34.63 -10.50
C VAL A 273 -12.02 35.21 -11.13
N LEU A 274 -11.84 36.54 -11.05
CA LEU A 274 -10.65 37.21 -11.57
C LEU A 274 -9.38 36.84 -10.80
N GLN A 275 -9.50 36.54 -9.50
CA GLN A 275 -8.37 36.13 -8.68
C GLN A 275 -7.94 34.68 -8.97
N CYS A 276 -8.90 33.78 -9.21
CA CYS A 276 -8.62 32.38 -9.53
C CYS A 276 -7.92 32.20 -10.88
N GLN A 277 -8.44 32.82 -11.95
CA GLN A 277 -7.87 32.65 -13.28
C GLN A 277 -8.15 33.87 -14.19
N LYS A 278 -7.27 34.87 -14.15
CA LYS A 278 -7.41 36.14 -14.90
C LYS A 278 -7.68 35.99 -16.40
N ALA A 279 -7.15 34.94 -17.03
CA ALA A 279 -7.21 34.72 -18.47
C ALA A 279 -8.33 33.75 -18.92
N SER A 280 -9.26 33.34 -18.04
CA SER A 280 -10.38 32.47 -18.42
C SER A 280 -11.50 33.24 -19.15
N GLN A 281 -12.33 32.52 -19.90
CA GLN A 281 -13.54 33.10 -20.50
C GLN A 281 -14.49 33.63 -19.42
N GLU A 282 -14.64 32.91 -18.32
CA GLU A 282 -15.41 33.33 -17.17
C GLU A 282 -14.88 34.63 -16.55
N ALA A 283 -13.56 34.81 -16.48
CA ALA A 283 -12.95 36.04 -16.00
C ALA A 283 -13.25 37.23 -16.92
N MET A 284 -13.19 37.04 -18.24
CA MET A 284 -13.58 38.09 -19.19
C MET A 284 -15.05 38.50 -19.01
N LEU A 285 -15.95 37.53 -18.88
CA LEU A 285 -17.38 37.78 -18.64
C LEU A 285 -17.65 38.43 -17.28
N ALA A 286 -16.95 37.97 -16.23
CA ALA A 286 -17.03 38.53 -14.89
C ALA A 286 -16.59 40.00 -14.87
N LYS A 287 -15.47 40.32 -15.54
CA LYS A 287 -14.96 41.69 -15.64
C LYS A 287 -15.97 42.64 -16.29
N ALA A 288 -16.53 42.25 -17.45
CA ALA A 288 -17.56 43.04 -18.12
C ALA A 288 -18.79 43.25 -17.22
N ARG A 289 -19.19 42.22 -16.46
CA ARG A 289 -20.35 42.32 -15.56
C ARG A 289 -20.07 43.18 -14.33
N ILE A 290 -18.86 43.14 -13.80
CA ILE A 290 -18.42 44.00 -12.69
C ILE A 290 -18.62 45.47 -13.04
N GLU A 291 -18.18 45.93 -14.21
CA GLU A 291 -18.31 47.33 -14.64
C GLU A 291 -19.78 47.79 -14.66
N VAL A 292 -20.69 46.93 -15.14
CA VAL A 292 -22.14 47.21 -15.11
C VAL A 292 -22.68 47.29 -13.69
N ILE A 293 -22.22 46.42 -12.78
CA ILE A 293 -22.67 46.42 -11.40
C ILE A 293 -22.17 47.68 -10.67
N ARG A 294 -20.90 48.09 -10.88
CA ARG A 294 -20.33 49.32 -10.28
C ARG A 294 -21.22 50.54 -10.53
N ASN A 295 -21.63 50.72 -11.78
CA ASN A 295 -22.49 51.83 -12.20
C ASN A 295 -23.90 51.80 -11.55
N LYS A 296 -24.38 50.63 -11.09
CA LYS A 296 -25.71 50.47 -10.49
C LYS A 296 -25.75 50.63 -8.97
N VAL A 297 -24.68 50.26 -8.28
CA VAL A 297 -24.65 50.22 -6.80
C VAL A 297 -23.57 51.10 -6.17
N GLY A 298 -22.77 51.82 -6.96
CA GLY A 298 -21.75 52.76 -6.46
C GLY A 298 -20.62 52.07 -5.70
N VAL A 299 -20.18 50.91 -6.19
CA VAL A 299 -19.09 50.07 -5.63
C VAL A 299 -17.96 49.98 -6.66
#